data_AF-A0A3B1DPZ8-F1
#
_entry.id   AF-A0A3B1DPZ8-F1
#
_cell.length_a   1.000
_cell.length_b   1.000
_cell.length_c   1.000
_cell.angle_alpha   90.00
_cell.angle_beta   90.00
_cell.angle_gamma   90.00
#
_symmetry.space_group_name_H-M   'P 1'
#
loop_
_entity.id
_entity.type
_entity.pdbx_description
1 polymer ?
#
loop_
_entity_poly.entity_id
_entity_poly.type
_entity_poly.pdbx_seq_one_letter_code
_entity_poly.pdbx_strand_id
1 'polypeptide(L)'
;MKSIDENKLESDLAYRFGYVSEFIGLTEDDIKTIHASAEHLAPLVEDLVDKVYNQLQEYDCTWRHFIPRQAGYDGPLLEKSEDLTMEHPQITFRKKHLQEYLVKLVSEPYDEKMVAYLDMVGKIHTPKAGNEGINVPLVQMNALMGFVSTMLMNTISELPISEKIRQSTINAFTKLLWIQNDLIVRHYAS
;
A
#
# COMPACT_ATOMS: atom_id res chain seq x y z
N MET A 1 27.91 -13.62 12.05
CA MET A 1 26.48 -13.29 12.17
C MET A 1 26.37 -11.87 12.67
N LYS A 2 25.45 -11.08 12.09
CA LYS A 2 25.10 -9.75 12.61
C LYS A 2 24.21 -9.94 13.85
N SER A 3 24.46 -9.18 14.91
CA SER A 3 23.60 -9.18 16.11
C SER A 3 22.48 -8.17 15.91
N ILE A 4 21.24 -8.57 16.24
CA ILE A 4 20.03 -7.76 16.13
C ILE A 4 19.42 -7.59 17.53
N ASP A 5 18.99 -6.38 17.84
CA ASP A 5 18.22 -6.07 19.05
C ASP A 5 16.73 -6.24 18.73
N GLU A 6 16.16 -7.37 19.13
CA GLU A 6 14.77 -7.71 18.85
C GLU A 6 13.76 -6.72 19.47
N ASN A 7 14.09 -6.11 20.62
CA ASN A 7 13.21 -5.11 21.23
C ASN A 7 13.08 -3.86 20.33
N LYS A 8 14.18 -3.46 19.68
CA LYS A 8 14.16 -2.32 18.76
C LYS A 8 13.39 -2.61 17.48
N LEU A 9 13.26 -3.87 17.05
CA LEU A 9 12.39 -4.20 15.90
C LEU A 9 10.92 -3.85 16.16
N GLU A 10 10.50 -3.84 17.43
CA GLU A 10 9.14 -3.48 17.82
C GLU A 10 8.99 -2.00 18.18
N SER A 11 10.01 -1.39 18.82
CA SER A 11 9.91 -0.02 19.34
C SER A 11 10.48 1.08 18.44
N ASP A 12 11.38 0.76 17.51
CA ASP A 12 12.11 1.73 16.68
C ASP A 12 11.84 1.45 15.20
N LEU A 13 11.06 2.33 14.57
CA LEU A 13 10.65 2.19 13.17
C LEU A 13 11.85 2.22 12.21
N ALA A 14 12.83 3.10 12.44
CA ALA A 14 14.00 3.20 11.58
C ALA A 14 14.87 1.94 11.70
N TYR A 15 15.02 1.41 12.93
CA TYR A 15 15.74 0.16 13.17
C TYR A 15 15.06 -1.04 12.51
N ARG A 16 13.73 -1.17 12.65
CA ARG A 16 12.93 -2.20 11.97
C ARG A 16 13.08 -2.11 10.47
N PHE A 17 12.84 -0.94 9.88
CA PHE A 17 12.93 -0.74 8.44
C PHE A 17 14.33 -1.05 7.91
N GLY A 18 15.38 -0.62 8.62
CA GLY A 18 16.77 -0.94 8.26
C GLY A 18 17.04 -2.44 8.25
N TYR A 19 16.64 -3.16 9.31
CA TYR A 19 16.79 -4.61 9.38
C TYR A 19 16.02 -5.34 8.27
N VAL A 20 14.72 -5.03 8.10
CA VAL A 20 13.86 -5.71 7.12
C VAL A 20 14.34 -5.44 5.70
N SER A 21 14.73 -4.19 5.40
CA SER A 21 15.27 -3.81 4.08
C SER A 21 16.59 -4.53 3.78
N GLU A 22 17.51 -4.61 4.74
CA GLU A 22 18.78 -5.33 4.58
C GLU A 22 18.56 -6.83 4.39
N PHE A 23 17.66 -7.43 5.18
CA PHE A 23 17.36 -8.87 5.11
C PHE A 23 16.71 -9.25 3.78
N ILE A 24 15.77 -8.45 3.28
CA ILE A 24 15.10 -8.64 2.00
C ILE A 24 16.04 -8.27 0.82
N GLY A 25 17.04 -7.43 1.08
CA GLY A 25 17.97 -6.95 0.06
C GLY A 25 17.41 -5.83 -0.81
N LEU A 26 16.64 -4.90 -0.23
CA LEU A 26 16.28 -3.65 -0.89
C LEU A 26 17.50 -2.73 -0.90
N THR A 27 17.91 -2.31 -2.10
CA THR A 27 19.10 -1.48 -2.33
C THR A 27 18.73 -0.12 -2.92
N GLU A 28 19.68 0.81 -2.92
CA GLU A 28 19.51 2.09 -3.62
C GLU A 28 19.22 1.93 -5.12
N ASP A 29 19.77 0.89 -5.76
CA ASP A 29 19.50 0.61 -7.17
C ASP A 29 18.09 0.08 -7.40
N ASP A 30 17.52 -0.65 -6.44
CA ASP A 30 16.09 -1.01 -6.46
C ASP A 30 15.23 0.25 -6.38
N ILE A 31 15.56 1.21 -5.50
CA ILE A 31 14.83 2.49 -5.40
C ILE A 31 14.93 3.30 -6.69
N LYS A 32 16.13 3.41 -7.28
CA LYS A 32 16.30 4.07 -8.59
C LYS A 32 15.48 3.38 -9.68
N THR A 33 15.41 2.04 -9.65
CA THR A 33 14.61 1.27 -10.60
C THR A 33 13.10 1.53 -10.42
N ILE A 34 12.64 1.62 -9.18
CA ILE A 34 11.25 1.99 -8.86
C ILE A 34 10.95 3.41 -9.37
N HIS A 35 11.82 4.38 -9.10
CA HIS A 35 11.66 5.74 -9.59
C HIS A 35 11.68 5.84 -11.12
N ALA A 36 12.56 5.09 -11.78
CA ALA A 36 12.62 5.03 -13.24
C ALA A 36 11.35 4.43 -13.88
N SER A 37 10.57 3.64 -13.14
CA SER A 37 9.30 3.10 -13.64
C SER A 37 8.14 4.09 -13.63
N ALA A 38 8.30 5.26 -13.00
CA ALA A 38 7.23 6.23 -12.79
C ALA A 38 6.54 6.64 -14.10
N GLU A 39 7.31 6.95 -15.15
CA GLU A 39 6.75 7.38 -16.44
C GLU A 39 5.95 6.27 -17.15
N HIS A 40 6.31 5.01 -16.91
CA HIS A 40 5.63 3.86 -17.49
C HIS A 40 4.36 3.49 -16.71
N LEU A 41 4.36 3.69 -15.40
CA LEU A 41 3.22 3.36 -14.54
C LEU A 41 2.19 4.49 -14.44
N ALA A 42 2.60 5.76 -14.59
CA ALA A 42 1.70 6.91 -14.43
C ALA A 42 0.42 6.82 -15.30
N PRO A 43 0.47 6.43 -16.58
CA PRO A 43 -0.74 6.30 -17.41
C PRO A 43 -1.69 5.18 -16.95
N LEU A 44 -1.22 4.26 -16.12
CA LEU A 44 -1.95 3.07 -15.67
C LEU A 44 -2.54 3.23 -14.27
N VAL A 45 -2.16 4.29 -13.53
CA VAL A 45 -2.55 4.49 -12.12
C VAL A 45 -4.07 4.46 -11.93
N GLU A 46 -4.83 5.11 -12.81
CA GLU A 46 -6.30 5.15 -12.70
C GLU A 46 -6.91 3.75 -12.83
N ASP A 47 -6.54 3.01 -13.88
CA ASP A 47 -7.01 1.63 -14.11
C ASP A 47 -6.59 0.66 -13.00
N LEU A 48 -5.36 0.80 -12.47
CA LEU A 48 -4.89 -0.02 -11.34
C LEU A 48 -5.73 0.22 -10.08
N VAL A 49 -6.06 1.48 -9.80
CA VAL A 49 -6.92 1.82 -8.66
C VAL A 49 -8.33 1.29 -8.87
N ASP A 50 -8.89 1.43 -10.07
CA ASP A 50 -10.22 0.88 -10.35
C ASP A 50 -10.27 -0.64 -10.21
N LYS A 51 -9.26 -1.37 -10.68
CA LYS A 51 -9.13 -2.82 -10.49
C LYS A 51 -9.12 -3.22 -9.01
N VAL A 52 -8.42 -2.47 -8.17
CA VAL A 52 -8.42 -2.70 -6.71
C VAL A 52 -9.82 -2.51 -6.11
N TYR A 53 -10.52 -1.44 -6.46
CA TYR A 53 -11.85 -1.17 -5.91
C TYR A 53 -12.91 -2.14 -6.42
N ASN A 54 -12.84 -2.53 -7.69
CA ASN A 54 -13.69 -3.57 -8.25
C ASN A 54 -13.50 -4.89 -7.48
N GLN A 55 -12.25 -5.28 -7.24
CA GLN A 55 -11.94 -6.48 -6.46
C GLN A 55 -12.48 -6.42 -5.02
N LEU A 56 -12.43 -5.25 -4.37
CA LEU A 56 -12.93 -5.05 -3.01
C LEU A 56 -14.45 -5.02 -2.94
N GLN A 57 -15.14 -4.58 -3.99
CA GLN A 57 -16.61 -4.53 -4.03
C GLN A 57 -17.24 -5.92 -4.22
N GLU A 58 -16.51 -6.85 -4.83
CA GLU A 58 -16.98 -8.24 -5.03
C GLU A 58 -17.26 -8.98 -3.72
N TYR A 59 -16.70 -8.52 -2.59
CA TYR A 59 -16.82 -9.18 -1.29
C TYR A 59 -17.40 -8.21 -0.26
N ASP A 60 -18.55 -8.57 0.32
CA ASP A 60 -19.21 -7.80 1.37
C ASP A 60 -18.28 -7.49 2.56
N CYS A 61 -17.42 -8.47 2.90
CA CYS A 61 -16.55 -8.43 4.05
C CYS A 61 -15.42 -7.40 3.90
N THR A 62 -15.05 -7.04 2.67
CA THR A 62 -14.12 -5.94 2.36
C THR A 62 -14.87 -4.63 2.09
N TRP A 63 -16.00 -4.69 1.40
CA TRP A 63 -16.75 -3.49 0.98
C TRP A 63 -17.35 -2.71 2.16
N ARG A 64 -17.78 -3.39 3.23
CA ARG A 64 -18.35 -2.75 4.42
C ARG A 64 -17.42 -1.77 5.14
N HIS A 65 -16.09 -1.88 4.97
CA HIS A 65 -15.11 -0.99 5.62
C HIS A 65 -15.05 0.42 5.02
N PHE A 66 -15.78 0.63 3.92
CA PHE A 66 -15.94 1.93 3.30
C PHE A 66 -17.19 2.68 3.80
N ILE A 67 -18.01 2.05 4.65
CA ILE A 67 -19.18 2.69 5.29
C ILE A 67 -18.75 3.77 6.29
N PRO A 68 -17.83 3.52 7.24
CA PRO A 68 -17.37 4.55 8.16
C PRO A 68 -16.71 5.70 7.40
N ARG A 69 -17.00 6.94 7.81
CA ARG A 69 -16.43 8.16 7.22
C ARG A 69 -14.89 8.11 7.24
N GLN A 70 -14.22 8.27 6.11
CA GLN A 70 -12.77 8.45 6.11
C GLN A 70 -12.37 9.74 6.86
N ALA A 71 -11.27 9.69 7.61
CA ALA A 71 -10.65 10.90 8.15
C ALA A 71 -10.31 11.90 7.03
N GLY A 72 -10.63 13.19 7.25
CA GLY A 72 -10.42 14.27 6.27
C GLY A 72 -11.46 14.37 5.15
N TYR A 73 -12.45 13.47 5.10
CA TYR A 73 -13.57 13.57 4.16
C TYR A 73 -14.73 14.33 4.78
N ASP A 74 -15.06 15.50 4.22
CA ASP A 74 -16.15 16.39 4.69
C ASP A 74 -17.43 16.29 3.83
N GLY A 75 -17.47 15.39 2.87
CA GLY A 75 -18.61 15.21 1.96
C GLY A 75 -19.82 14.50 2.61
N PRO A 76 -20.85 14.18 1.80
CA PRO A 76 -22.07 13.52 2.26
C PRO A 76 -21.77 12.15 2.88
N LEU A 77 -22.54 11.80 3.92
CA LEU A 77 -22.55 10.48 4.53
C LEU A 77 -23.54 9.58 3.80
N LEU A 78 -23.32 8.27 3.93
CA LEU A 78 -24.31 7.27 3.57
C LEU A 78 -25.53 7.42 4.50
N GLU A 79 -26.72 7.52 3.91
CA GLU A 79 -27.96 7.38 4.67
C GLU A 79 -28.23 5.92 5.02
N LYS A 80 -27.91 5.01 4.09
CA LYS A 80 -27.98 3.56 4.27
C LYS A 80 -26.75 2.85 3.72
N SER A 81 -26.42 1.70 4.29
CA SER A 81 -25.29 0.87 3.84
C SER A 81 -25.42 0.43 2.38
N GLU A 82 -26.64 0.25 1.90
CA GLU A 82 -26.93 -0.19 0.53
C GLU A 82 -26.62 0.89 -0.52
N ASP A 83 -26.51 2.15 -0.10
CA ASP A 83 -26.22 3.29 -0.99
C ASP A 83 -24.73 3.40 -1.33
N LEU A 84 -23.89 2.54 -0.75
CA LEU A 84 -22.45 2.52 -1.00
C LEU A 84 -22.14 1.89 -2.36
N THR A 85 -21.91 2.75 -3.35
CA THR A 85 -21.56 2.40 -4.74
C THR A 85 -20.20 2.96 -5.16
N MET A 86 -19.68 2.55 -6.32
CA MET A 86 -18.43 3.11 -6.88
C MET A 86 -18.47 4.62 -7.07
N GLU A 87 -19.66 5.17 -7.34
CA GLU A 87 -19.87 6.59 -7.62
C GLU A 87 -20.05 7.42 -6.36
N HIS A 88 -20.09 6.79 -5.18
CA HIS A 88 -20.25 7.53 -3.93
C HIS A 88 -19.04 8.45 -3.71
N PRO A 89 -19.22 9.74 -3.35
CA PRO A 89 -18.11 10.70 -3.30
C PRO A 89 -17.00 10.32 -2.31
N GLN A 90 -17.32 9.57 -1.25
CA GLN A 90 -16.32 9.00 -0.34
C GLN A 90 -15.43 7.96 -1.04
N ILE A 91 -15.97 7.15 -1.95
CA ILE A 91 -15.19 6.17 -2.72
C ILE A 91 -14.26 6.91 -3.68
N THR A 92 -14.75 7.93 -4.39
CA THR A 92 -13.90 8.79 -5.23
C THR A 92 -12.77 9.43 -4.42
N PHE A 93 -13.07 9.93 -3.22
CA PHE A 93 -12.07 10.52 -2.32
C PHE A 93 -11.01 9.49 -1.89
N ARG A 94 -11.43 8.27 -1.50
CA ARG A 94 -10.51 7.18 -1.14
C ARG A 94 -9.66 6.71 -2.33
N LYS A 95 -10.25 6.62 -3.54
CA LYS A 95 -9.53 6.30 -4.78
C LYS A 95 -8.41 7.31 -5.03
N LYS A 96 -8.70 8.62 -4.88
CA LYS A 96 -7.70 9.68 -5.03
C LYS A 96 -6.52 9.51 -4.06
N HIS A 97 -6.79 9.18 -2.79
CA HIS A 97 -5.71 8.89 -1.83
C HIS A 97 -4.85 7.70 -2.23
N LEU A 98 -5.45 6.64 -2.79
CA LEU A 98 -4.68 5.50 -3.31
C LEU A 98 -3.84 5.90 -4.54
N GLN A 99 -4.37 6.74 -5.43
CA GLN A 99 -3.60 7.28 -6.56
C GLN A 99 -2.39 8.10 -6.07
N GLU A 100 -2.60 9.01 -5.12
CA GLU A 100 -1.54 9.81 -4.50
C GLU A 100 -0.49 8.92 -3.81
N TYR A 101 -0.94 7.86 -3.13
CA TYR A 101 -0.05 6.86 -2.54
C TYR A 101 0.85 6.19 -3.59
N LEU A 102 0.29 5.71 -4.70
CA LEU A 102 1.06 5.08 -5.78
C LEU A 102 2.07 6.05 -6.41
N VAL A 103 1.67 7.32 -6.62
CA VAL A 103 2.59 8.36 -7.11
C VAL A 103 3.74 8.57 -6.13
N LYS A 104 3.48 8.63 -4.82
CA LYS A 104 4.53 8.76 -3.80
C LYS A 104 5.53 7.61 -3.83
N LEU A 105 5.07 6.37 -3.99
CA LEU A 105 5.96 5.20 -4.05
C LEU A 105 7.04 5.33 -5.14
N VAL A 106 6.72 5.97 -6.26
CA VAL A 106 7.60 6.07 -7.44
C VAL A 106 8.27 7.43 -7.61
N SER A 107 8.01 8.41 -6.75
CA SER A 107 8.54 9.77 -6.91
C SER A 107 9.25 10.34 -5.68
N GLU A 108 8.90 9.88 -4.48
CA GLU A 108 9.48 10.42 -3.23
C GLU A 108 10.75 9.66 -2.82
N PRO A 109 11.70 10.32 -2.15
CA PRO A 109 12.87 9.66 -1.57
C PRO A 109 12.46 8.69 -0.45
N TYR A 110 13.15 7.56 -0.34
CA TYR A 110 12.92 6.58 0.73
C TYR A 110 13.72 6.95 1.99
N ASP A 111 13.40 8.12 2.55
CA ASP A 111 13.96 8.65 3.78
C ASP A 111 13.05 8.36 4.99
N GLU A 112 13.41 8.90 6.17
CA GLU A 112 12.64 8.73 7.41
C GLU A 112 11.17 9.17 7.25
N LYS A 113 10.87 10.19 6.42
CA LYS A 113 9.49 10.66 6.21
C LYS A 113 8.69 9.64 5.40
N MET A 114 9.30 9.05 4.38
CA MET A 114 8.66 8.00 3.59
C MET A 114 8.41 6.76 4.44
N VAL A 115 9.37 6.36 5.28
CA VAL A 115 9.18 5.22 6.19
C VAL A 115 8.06 5.48 7.19
N ALA A 116 8.00 6.68 7.80
CA ALA A 116 6.90 7.08 8.67
C ALA A 116 5.54 7.12 7.95
N TYR A 117 5.53 7.53 6.69
CA TYR A 117 4.33 7.54 5.86
C TYR A 117 3.84 6.11 5.58
N LEU A 118 4.73 5.17 5.22
CA LEU A 118 4.37 3.76 5.01
C LEU A 118 3.84 3.09 6.29
N ASP A 119 4.44 3.36 7.45
CA ASP A 119 3.95 2.90 8.75
C ASP A 119 2.53 3.46 9.03
N MET A 120 2.33 4.77 8.79
CA MET A 120 1.01 5.39 8.94
C MET A 120 -0.04 4.73 8.05
N VAL A 121 0.30 4.36 6.81
CA VAL A 121 -0.61 3.63 5.90
C VAL A 121 -1.07 2.31 6.53
N GLY A 122 -0.18 1.55 7.17
CA GLY A 122 -0.60 0.37 7.94
C GLY A 122 -1.54 0.72 9.09
N LYS A 123 -1.19 1.76 9.85
CA LYS A 123 -1.91 2.16 11.06
C LYS A 123 -3.36 2.62 10.79
N ILE A 124 -3.62 3.33 9.69
CA ILE A 124 -4.98 3.84 9.35
C ILE A 124 -5.98 2.76 8.96
N HIS A 125 -5.54 1.53 8.67
CA HIS A 125 -6.41 0.38 8.42
C HIS A 125 -6.85 -0.33 9.71
N THR A 126 -6.41 0.20 10.87
CA THR A 126 -6.74 -0.28 12.21
C THR A 126 -7.35 0.86 13.05
N PRO A 127 -7.96 0.57 14.21
CA PRO A 127 -8.44 1.61 15.12
C PRO A 127 -7.34 2.51 15.72
N LYS A 128 -6.06 2.28 15.40
CA LYS A 128 -4.93 3.00 16.01
C LYS A 128 -4.69 4.40 15.40
N ALA A 129 -5.26 4.72 14.24
CA ALA A 129 -5.15 6.04 13.60
C ALA A 129 -6.29 6.30 12.59
N GLY A 130 -6.51 7.58 12.25
CA GLY A 130 -7.55 7.97 11.30
C GLY A 130 -8.94 7.93 11.93
N ASN A 131 -9.82 7.05 11.46
CA ASN A 131 -11.14 6.83 12.05
C ASN A 131 -11.15 5.50 12.81
N GLU A 132 -11.43 5.54 14.12
CA GLU A 132 -11.49 4.35 14.98
C GLU A 132 -12.54 3.31 14.56
N GLY A 133 -13.56 3.73 13.82
CA GLY A 133 -14.57 2.86 13.21
C GLY A 133 -14.06 2.05 12.01
N ILE A 134 -12.85 2.34 11.50
CA ILE A 134 -12.20 1.54 10.47
C ILE A 134 -11.32 0.49 11.15
N ASN A 135 -11.70 -0.78 11.01
CA ASN A 135 -10.97 -1.90 11.55
C ASN A 135 -10.97 -3.05 10.54
N VAL A 136 -10.02 -3.03 9.60
CA VAL A 136 -9.91 -4.04 8.55
C VAL A 136 -9.19 -5.27 9.11
N PRO A 137 -9.82 -6.46 9.23
CA PRO A 137 -9.14 -7.65 9.72
C PRO A 137 -7.88 -8.01 8.93
N LEU A 138 -6.85 -8.50 9.62
CA LEU A 138 -5.57 -8.87 9.01
C LEU A 138 -5.72 -9.83 7.82
N VAL A 139 -6.64 -10.79 7.89
CA VAL A 139 -6.89 -11.73 6.78
C VAL A 139 -7.33 -11.01 5.48
N GLN A 140 -8.11 -9.94 5.60
CA GLN A 140 -8.57 -9.15 4.46
C GLN A 140 -7.47 -8.23 3.94
N MET A 141 -6.70 -7.63 4.84
CA MET A 141 -5.55 -6.81 4.47
C MET A 141 -4.49 -7.64 3.72
N ASN A 142 -4.17 -8.84 4.22
CA ASN A 142 -3.24 -9.75 3.54
C ASN A 142 -3.79 -10.22 2.18
N ALA A 143 -5.10 -10.50 2.07
CA ALA A 143 -5.71 -10.86 0.79
C ALA A 143 -5.57 -9.72 -0.23
N LEU A 144 -5.85 -8.47 0.18
CA LEU A 144 -5.66 -7.30 -0.66
C LEU A 144 -4.20 -7.11 -1.08
N MET A 145 -3.23 -7.25 -0.16
CA MET A 145 -1.81 -7.16 -0.49
C MET A 145 -1.38 -8.23 -1.51
N GLY A 146 -1.89 -9.46 -1.39
CA GLY A 146 -1.65 -10.52 -2.37
C GLY A 146 -2.21 -10.19 -3.76
N PHE A 147 -3.42 -9.64 -3.81
CA PHE A 147 -4.04 -9.18 -5.06
C PHE A 147 -3.23 -8.03 -5.70
N VAL A 148 -2.94 -6.97 -4.93
CA VAL A 148 -2.17 -5.81 -5.39
C VAL A 148 -0.80 -6.22 -5.90
N SER A 149 -0.10 -7.11 -5.18
CA SER A 149 1.19 -7.63 -5.61
C SER A 149 1.09 -8.35 -6.95
N THR A 150 0.13 -9.27 -7.10
CA THR A 150 -0.03 -10.04 -8.35
C THR A 150 -0.37 -9.12 -9.52
N MET A 151 -1.32 -8.20 -9.32
CA MET A 151 -1.72 -7.22 -10.32
C MET A 151 -0.53 -6.37 -10.77
N LEU A 152 0.24 -5.81 -9.83
CA LEU A 152 1.37 -4.94 -10.16
C LEU A 152 2.47 -5.68 -10.92
N MET A 153 2.77 -6.93 -10.55
CA MET A 153 3.76 -7.74 -11.29
C MET A 153 3.31 -8.04 -12.72
N ASN A 154 2.02 -8.35 -12.92
CA ASN A 154 1.47 -8.55 -14.25
C ASN A 154 1.57 -7.27 -15.09
N THR A 155 1.20 -6.13 -14.51
CA THR A 155 1.31 -4.83 -15.18
C THR A 155 2.75 -4.51 -15.60
N ILE A 156 3.73 -4.70 -14.70
CA ILE A 156 5.15 -4.50 -15.03
C ILE A 156 5.61 -5.48 -16.12
N SER A 157 5.09 -6.71 -16.12
CA SER A 157 5.41 -7.74 -17.11
C SER A 157 4.96 -7.38 -18.53
N GLU A 158 3.97 -6.50 -18.66
CA GLU A 158 3.41 -6.05 -19.94
C GLU A 158 4.01 -4.73 -20.44
N LEU A 159 4.81 -4.03 -19.62
CA LEU A 159 5.41 -2.75 -20.01
C LEU A 159 6.33 -2.88 -21.25
N PRO A 160 6.39 -1.86 -22.13
CA PRO A 160 7.23 -1.88 -23.33
C PRO A 160 8.70 -1.55 -23.02
N ILE A 161 9.31 -2.28 -22.08
CA ILE A 161 10.70 -2.11 -21.60
C ILE A 161 11.54 -3.37 -21.89
N SER A 162 12.87 -3.22 -21.84
CA SER A 162 13.77 -4.37 -22.03
C SER A 162 13.59 -5.41 -20.91
N GLU A 163 13.84 -6.68 -21.23
CA GLU A 163 13.69 -7.78 -20.27
C GLU A 163 14.52 -7.60 -18.99
N LYS A 164 15.74 -7.09 -19.13
CA LYS A 164 16.61 -6.80 -17.97
C LYS A 164 16.00 -5.75 -17.04
N ILE A 165 15.44 -4.67 -17.60
CA ILE A 165 14.78 -3.63 -16.81
C ILE A 165 13.53 -4.21 -16.16
N ARG A 166 12.69 -4.92 -16.92
CA ARG A 166 11.47 -5.58 -16.43
C ARG A 166 11.74 -6.46 -15.21
N GLN A 167 12.71 -7.38 -15.30
CA GLN A 167 13.04 -8.28 -14.20
C GLN A 167 13.56 -7.51 -12.97
N SER A 168 14.36 -6.45 -13.19
CA SER A 168 14.85 -5.60 -12.11
C SER A 168 13.70 -4.84 -11.44
N THR A 169 12.75 -4.30 -12.21
CA THR A 169 11.56 -3.61 -11.72
C THR A 169 10.66 -4.55 -10.93
N ILE A 170 10.37 -5.76 -11.45
CA ILE A 170 9.60 -6.79 -10.73
C ILE A 170 10.25 -7.13 -9.39
N ASN A 171 11.57 -7.37 -9.38
CA ASN A 171 12.30 -7.68 -8.16
C ASN A 171 12.24 -6.52 -7.16
N ALA A 172 12.47 -5.29 -7.61
CA ALA A 172 12.45 -4.10 -6.76
C ALA A 172 11.07 -3.88 -6.11
N PHE A 173 9.99 -3.95 -6.89
CA PHE A 173 8.64 -3.84 -6.34
C PHE A 173 8.24 -5.02 -5.45
N THR A 174 8.70 -6.24 -5.75
CA THR A 174 8.46 -7.39 -4.89
C THR A 174 9.05 -7.16 -3.50
N LYS A 175 10.31 -6.71 -3.42
CA LYS A 175 10.97 -6.36 -2.16
C LYS A 175 10.21 -5.25 -1.42
N LEU A 176 9.87 -4.17 -2.13
CA LEU A 176 9.12 -3.05 -1.57
C LEU A 176 7.77 -3.48 -0.98
N LEU A 177 7.00 -4.31 -1.70
CA LEU A 177 5.68 -4.76 -1.24
C LEU A 177 5.77 -5.65 0.00
N TRP A 178 6.81 -6.49 0.12
CA TRP A 178 7.05 -7.25 1.35
C TRP A 178 7.43 -6.37 2.54
N ILE A 179 8.20 -5.31 2.32
CA ILE A 179 8.50 -4.32 3.36
C ILE A 179 7.24 -3.56 3.78
N GLN A 180 6.41 -3.14 2.82
CA GLN A 180 5.12 -2.52 3.12
C GLN A 180 4.22 -3.48 3.91
N ASN A 181 4.18 -4.75 3.52
CA ASN A 181 3.40 -5.76 4.23
C ASN A 181 3.88 -5.92 5.69
N ASP A 182 5.19 -5.94 5.94
CA ASP A 182 5.72 -5.95 7.32
C ASP A 182 5.26 -4.74 8.14
N LEU A 183 5.39 -3.53 7.57
CA LEU A 183 4.96 -2.28 8.21
C LEU A 183 3.44 -2.21 8.41
N ILE A 184 2.64 -2.87 7.57
CA ILE A 184 1.21 -2.99 7.79
C ILE A 184 0.91 -3.97 8.92
N VAL A 185 1.47 -5.19 8.84
CA VAL A 185 1.18 -6.31 9.75
C VAL A 185 1.60 -5.99 11.19
N ARG A 186 2.64 -5.20 11.42
CA ARG A 186 3.05 -4.81 12.78
C ARG A 186 1.98 -4.04 13.55
N HIS A 187 1.00 -3.42 12.88
CA HIS A 187 -0.12 -2.77 13.55
C HIS A 187 -1.25 -3.75 13.92
N TYR A 188 -1.21 -4.98 13.42
CA TYR A 188 -2.13 -6.07 13.75
C TYR A 188 -1.59 -7.00 14.82
N ALA A 189 -0.27 -7.17 14.86
CA ALA A 189 0.40 -7.79 15.99
C ALA A 189 0.23 -6.88 17.21
N SER A 190 -0.24 -7.47 18.31
CA SER A 190 -0.38 -6.85 19.62
C SER A 190 0.68 -7.38 20.57
#